data_AF-A0A8D8ZWP0-F1
#
_entry.id   AF-A0A8D8ZWP0-F1
#
_cell.length_a   1.000
_cell.length_b   1.000
_cell.length_c   1.000
_cell.angle_alpha   90.00
_cell.angle_beta   90.00
_cell.angle_gamma   90.00
#
_symmetry.space_group_name_H-M   'P 1'
#
loop_
_entity.id
_entity.type
_entity.pdbx_description
1 polymer ?
#
loop_
_entity_poly.entity_id
_entity_poly.type
_entity_poly.pdbx_seq_one_letter_code
_entity_poly.pdbx_strand_id
1 'polypeptide(L)'
;MYCNCKKALSFNTKIRHYNTVVKPECLYAAECLTLNKKGELEEMEKKERKILRKILGPKVEGDVYKLRSNKEIYAKTEKLSDSFRKRRLMFYGHLMRMDDNRLSKKIVQYSNKSQMDSRNKS
;
A
#
# COMPACT_ATOMS: atom_id res chain seq x y z
N MET A 1 31.54 -15.94 2.28
CA MET A 1 31.34 -16.24 3.72
C MET A 1 29.94 -15.78 4.13
N TYR A 2 29.10 -16.71 4.61
CA TYR A 2 27.77 -16.38 5.12
C TYR A 2 27.92 -15.68 6.48
N CYS A 3 27.44 -14.44 6.58
CA CYS A 3 27.46 -13.70 7.83
C CYS A 3 26.42 -14.29 8.80
N ASN A 4 26.92 -14.64 9.98
CA ASN A 4 26.27 -15.28 11.12
C ASN A 4 24.99 -14.52 11.54
N CYS A 5 23.83 -15.17 11.53
CA CYS A 5 22.59 -14.60 12.09
C CYS A 5 21.88 -15.66 12.94
N LYS A 6 22.10 -15.61 14.25
CA LYS A 6 21.43 -16.50 15.22
C LYS A 6 19.92 -16.21 15.18
N LYS A 7 19.13 -17.21 14.74
CA LYS A 7 17.66 -17.24 14.50
C LYS A 7 17.17 -16.65 13.16
N ALA A 8 17.82 -17.01 12.06
CA ALA A 8 17.55 -16.50 10.71
C ALA A 8 16.24 -17.03 10.09
N LEU A 9 15.12 -16.34 10.28
CA LEU A 9 13.93 -16.55 9.46
C LEU A 9 14.29 -16.43 7.96
N SER A 10 13.83 -17.39 7.16
CA SER A 10 14.05 -17.38 5.71
C SER A 10 13.43 -16.14 5.07
N PHE A 11 13.96 -15.75 3.90
CA PHE A 11 13.40 -14.66 3.10
C PHE A 11 11.89 -14.82 2.90
N ASN A 12 11.46 -16.02 2.52
CA ASN A 12 10.06 -16.37 2.30
C ASN A 12 9.20 -16.18 3.55
N THR A 13 9.74 -16.45 4.74
CA THR A 13 9.01 -16.24 5.99
C THR A 13 8.88 -14.76 6.31
N LYS A 14 9.94 -13.97 6.09
CA LYS A 14 9.92 -12.52 6.30
C LYS A 14 8.96 -11.81 5.34
N ILE A 15 8.96 -12.16 4.05
CA ILE A 15 8.03 -11.57 3.07
C ILE A 15 6.58 -12.00 3.34
N ARG A 16 6.36 -13.25 3.76
CA ARG A 16 5.03 -13.71 4.19
C ARG A 16 4.54 -12.93 5.39
N HIS A 17 5.37 -12.76 6.41
CA HIS A 17 5.04 -11.98 7.60
C HIS A 17 4.73 -10.52 7.25
N TYR A 18 5.53 -9.93 6.36
CA TYR A 18 5.27 -8.59 5.83
C TYR A 18 3.88 -8.49 5.18
N ASN A 19 3.55 -9.40 4.26
CA ASN A 19 2.28 -9.37 3.54
C ASN A 19 1.05 -9.66 4.44
N THR A 20 1.23 -10.46 5.49
CA THR A 20 0.12 -10.94 6.33
C THR A 20 -0.13 -10.11 7.58
N VAL A 21 0.88 -9.41 8.10
CA VAL A 21 0.78 -8.63 9.34
C VAL A 21 1.05 -7.15 9.08
N VAL A 22 2.24 -6.83 8.58
CA VAL A 22 2.69 -5.43 8.46
C VAL A 22 1.90 -4.65 7.41
N LYS A 23 1.72 -5.23 6.21
CA LYS A 23 0.97 -4.60 5.11
C LYS A 23 -0.49 -4.31 5.50
N PRO A 24 -1.29 -5.26 6.02
CA PRO A 24 -2.67 -4.96 6.41
C PRO A 24 -2.79 -3.95 7.56
N GLU A 25 -1.87 -3.96 8.53
CA GLU A 25 -1.84 -2.96 9.60
C GLU A 25 -1.60 -1.55 9.04
N CYS A 26 -0.62 -1.41 8.14
CA CYS A 26 -0.37 -0.16 7.42
C CYS A 26 -1.58 0.27 6.58
N LEU A 27 -2.26 -0.68 5.93
CA LEU A 27 -3.46 -0.40 5.13
C LEU A 27 -4.61 0.13 6.02
N TYR A 28 -4.86 -0.51 7.15
CA TYR A 28 -5.91 -0.08 8.07
C TYR A 28 -5.59 1.29 8.69
N ALA A 29 -4.35 1.51 9.11
CA ALA A 29 -3.93 2.79 9.69
C ALA A 29 -4.18 3.96 8.73
N ALA A 30 -3.93 3.78 7.43
CA ALA A 30 -4.15 4.81 6.42
C ALA A 30 -5.58 4.87 5.85
N GLU A 31 -6.45 3.91 6.20
CA GLU A 31 -7.90 4.06 6.04
C GLU A 31 -8.48 4.96 7.14
N CYS A 32 -8.00 4.80 8.39
CA CYS A 32 -8.44 5.61 9.54
C CYS A 32 -7.84 7.02 9.56
N LEU A 33 -6.58 7.17 9.13
CA LEU A 33 -5.97 8.47 8.98
C LEU A 33 -6.52 9.13 7.71
N THR A 34 -7.12 10.31 7.84
CA THR A 34 -7.40 11.17 6.67
C THR A 34 -6.07 11.52 6.03
N LEU A 35 -5.67 10.78 4.98
CA LEU A 35 -4.49 11.00 4.12
C LEU A 35 -4.60 12.33 3.33
N ASN A 36 -5.08 13.40 3.96
CA ASN A 36 -5.28 14.72 3.37
C ASN A 36 -3.96 15.51 3.27
N LYS A 37 -2.91 15.09 3.99
CA LYS A 37 -1.60 15.73 3.89
C LYS A 37 -0.73 14.96 2.92
N LYS A 38 -0.33 15.61 1.82
CA LYS A 38 0.58 15.07 0.78
C LYS A 38 1.85 14.40 1.35
N GLY A 39 2.29 14.74 2.56
CA GLY A 39 3.50 14.19 3.18
C GLY A 39 3.33 12.88 3.96
N GLU A 40 2.14 12.57 4.51
CA GLU A 40 1.97 11.44 5.43
C GLU A 40 2.10 10.09 4.69
N LEU A 41 1.51 10.01 3.49
CA LEU A 41 1.62 8.82 2.64
C LEU A 41 3.07 8.57 2.20
N GLU A 42 3.79 9.64 1.83
CA GLU A 42 5.20 9.53 1.47
C GLU A 42 6.07 9.06 2.65
N GLU A 43 5.75 9.49 3.87
CA GLU A 43 6.44 9.05 5.06
C GLU A 43 6.18 7.57 5.35
N MET A 44 4.95 7.11 5.19
CA MET A 44 4.61 5.69 5.28
C MET A 44 5.37 4.85 4.24
N GLU A 45 5.41 5.29 2.98
CA GLU A 45 6.19 4.60 1.93
C GLU A 45 7.71 4.64 2.21
N LYS A 46 8.24 5.70 2.84
CA LYS A 46 9.65 5.74 3.29
C LYS A 46 9.92 4.67 4.35
N LYS A 47 9.03 4.51 5.34
CA LYS A 47 9.12 3.49 6.40
C LYS A 47 8.99 2.08 5.81
N GLU A 48 8.02 1.85 4.93
CA GLU A 48 7.81 0.59 4.20
C GLU A 48 9.07 0.16 3.45
N ARG A 49 9.65 1.06 2.64
CA ARG A 49 10.89 0.76 1.90
C ARG A 49 12.08 0.42 2.81
N LYS A 50 12.17 0.98 4.01
CA LYS A 50 13.21 0.59 4.98
C LYS A 50 13.03 -0.87 5.41
N ILE A 51 11.78 -1.30 5.66
CA ILE A 51 11.45 -2.69 6.00
C ILE A 51 11.77 -3.62 4.82
N LEU A 52 11.29 -3.28 3.62
CA LEU A 52 11.50 -4.09 2.42
C LEU A 52 12.98 -4.26 2.06
N ARG A 53 13.82 -3.24 2.25
CA ARG A 53 15.28 -3.37 2.05
C ARG A 53 15.93 -4.33 3.04
N LYS A 54 15.47 -4.35 4.29
CA LYS A 54 15.95 -5.34 5.29
C LYS A 54 15.54 -6.76 4.92
N ILE A 55 14.36 -6.94 4.35
CA ILE A 55 13.87 -8.24 3.89
C ILE A 55 14.63 -8.71 2.64
N LEU A 56 14.74 -7.86 1.61
CA LEU A 56 15.37 -8.16 0.32
C LEU A 56 16.90 -8.27 0.40
N GLY A 57 17.51 -7.65 1.41
CA GLY A 57 18.96 -7.59 1.55
C GLY A 57 19.65 -6.74 0.48
N PRO A 58 20.99 -6.59 0.61
CA PRO A 58 21.80 -5.89 -0.37
C PRO A 58 21.80 -6.60 -1.72
N LYS A 59 22.10 -5.86 -2.79
CA LYS A 59 22.41 -6.41 -4.11
C LYS A 59 23.91 -6.68 -4.17
N VAL A 60 24.29 -7.82 -4.73
CA VAL A 60 25.69 -8.14 -5.05
C VAL A 60 25.92 -7.74 -6.50
N GLU A 61 26.90 -6.89 -6.75
CA GLU A 61 27.33 -6.47 -8.09
C GLU A 61 28.84 -6.64 -8.17
N GLY A 62 29.28 -7.73 -8.83
CA GLY A 62 30.66 -8.21 -8.72
C GLY A 62 30.97 -8.63 -7.28
N ASP A 63 32.00 -8.01 -6.69
CA ASP A 63 32.44 -8.27 -5.32
C ASP A 63 31.94 -7.23 -4.31
N VAL A 64 31.08 -6.29 -4.74
CA VAL A 64 30.60 -5.18 -3.91
C VAL A 64 29.12 -5.35 -3.56
N TYR A 65 28.80 -5.11 -2.29
CA TYR A 65 27.43 -5.03 -1.80
C TYR A 65 26.90 -3.62 -1.97
N LYS A 66 25.84 -3.45 -2.77
CA LYS A 66 25.17 -2.17 -3.00
C LYS A 66 23.75 -2.15 -2.44
N LEU A 67 23.32 -0.97 -2.02
CA LEU A 67 21.94 -0.73 -1.59
C LEU A 67 20.99 -0.79 -2.80
N ARG A 68 19.86 -1.48 -2.65
CA ARG A 68 18.83 -1.55 -3.71
C ARG A 68 18.15 -0.19 -3.92
N SER A 69 17.97 0.17 -5.19
CA SER A 69 17.24 1.38 -5.58
C SER A 69 15.74 1.26 -5.33
N ASN A 70 15.02 2.39 -5.30
CA ASN A 70 13.55 2.38 -5.15
C ASN A 70 12.87 1.61 -6.29
N LYS A 71 13.38 1.75 -7.53
CA LYS A 71 12.85 1.06 -8.71
C LYS A 71 12.97 -0.46 -8.56
N GLU A 72 14.10 -0.95 -8.09
CA GLU A 72 14.33 -2.39 -7.87
C GLU A 72 13.45 -2.98 -6.76
N ILE A 73 13.13 -2.18 -5.73
CA ILE A 73 12.20 -2.61 -4.67
C ILE A 73 10.79 -2.75 -5.24
N TYR A 74 10.33 -1.73 -5.98
CA TYR A 74 8.97 -1.73 -6.54
C TYR A 74 8.79 -2.67 -7.73
N ALA A 75 9.87 -3.09 -8.38
CA ALA A 75 9.81 -4.19 -9.35
C ALA A 75 9.46 -5.54 -8.70
N LYS A 76 9.72 -5.69 -7.39
CA LYS A 76 9.47 -6.93 -6.63
C LYS A 76 8.27 -6.83 -5.70
N THR A 77 7.80 -5.62 -5.41
CA THR A 77 6.74 -5.35 -4.42
C THR A 77 5.84 -4.24 -4.92
N GLU A 78 4.54 -4.40 -4.76
CA GLU A 78 3.56 -3.34 -5.02
C GLU A 78 3.77 -2.15 -4.06
N LYS A 79 3.60 -0.92 -4.54
CA LYS A 79 3.60 0.27 -3.67
C LYS A 79 2.38 0.26 -2.74
N LEU A 80 2.56 0.76 -1.53
CA LEU A 80 1.44 0.90 -0.61
C LEU A 80 0.34 1.84 -1.15
N SER A 81 0.70 2.93 -1.82
CA SER A 81 -0.24 3.84 -2.51
C SER A 81 -1.13 3.13 -3.52
N ASP A 82 -0.56 2.22 -4.31
CA ASP A 82 -1.31 1.45 -5.30
C ASP A 82 -2.26 0.44 -4.63
N SER A 83 -1.81 -0.16 -3.51
CA SER A 83 -2.66 -1.02 -2.68
C SER A 83 -3.89 -0.27 -2.13
N PHE A 84 -3.70 0.98 -1.68
CA PHE A 84 -4.82 1.84 -1.24
C PHE A 84 -5.80 2.12 -2.36
N ARG A 85 -5.30 2.55 -3.53
CA ARG A 85 -6.14 2.83 -4.70
C ARG A 85 -6.94 1.60 -5.10
N LYS A 86 -6.28 0.44 -5.17
CA LYS A 86 -6.93 -0.82 -5.51
C LYS A 86 -8.04 -1.17 -4.53
N ARG A 87 -7.80 -1.05 -3.23
CA ARG A 87 -8.82 -1.33 -2.20
C ARG A 87 -10.00 -0.36 -2.28
N ARG A 88 -9.75 0.94 -2.45
CA ARG A 88 -10.81 1.94 -2.64
C ARG A 88 -11.65 1.66 -3.89
N LEU A 89 -11.00 1.30 -5.00
CA LEU A 89 -11.70 0.91 -6.23
C LEU A 89 -12.52 -0.36 -6.05
N MET A 90 -11.98 -1.39 -5.37
CA MET A 90 -12.73 -2.62 -5.07
C MET A 90 -13.95 -2.33 -4.21
N PHE A 91 -13.80 -1.52 -3.16
CA PHE A 91 -14.91 -1.11 -2.28
C PHE A 91 -15.96 -0.31 -3.05
N TYR A 92 -15.54 0.66 -3.86
CA TYR A 92 -16.44 1.41 -4.73
C TYR A 92 -17.21 0.49 -5.70
N GLY A 93 -16.51 -0.42 -6.37
CA GLY A 93 -17.14 -1.39 -7.26
C GLY A 93 -18.10 -2.33 -6.52
N HIS A 94 -17.77 -2.72 -5.29
CA HIS A 94 -18.67 -3.48 -4.43
C HIS A 94 -19.95 -2.69 -4.11
N LEU A 95 -19.83 -1.40 -3.73
CA LEU A 95 -20.97 -0.52 -3.50
C LEU A 95 -21.85 -0.35 -4.74
N MET A 96 -21.25 -0.21 -5.93
CA MET A 96 -22.01 -0.08 -7.18
C MET A 96 -22.81 -1.33 -7.55
N ARG A 97 -22.32 -2.52 -7.16
CA ARG A 97 -23.01 -3.81 -7.37
C ARG A 97 -24.03 -4.15 -6.28
N MET A 98 -24.09 -3.41 -5.18
CA MET A 98 -25.13 -3.61 -4.17
C MET A 98 -26.51 -3.25 -4.72
N ASP A 99 -27.56 -3.75 -4.07
CA ASP A 99 -28.95 -3.33 -4.31
C ASP A 99 -29.11 -1.81 -4.13
N ASP A 100 -29.83 -1.16 -5.04
CA ASP A 100 -30.17 0.27 -5.01
C ASP A 100 -30.96 0.68 -3.76
N ASN A 101 -31.65 -0.26 -3.12
CA ASN A 101 -32.37 0.01 -1.87
C ASN A 101 -31.45 0.19 -0.66
N ARG A 102 -30.19 -0.26 -0.72
CA ARG A 102 -29.22 -0.14 0.39
C ARG A 102 -28.85 1.33 0.62
N LEU A 103 -28.92 1.75 1.88
CA LEU A 103 -28.54 3.10 2.32
C LEU A 103 -27.14 3.50 1.84
N SER A 104 -26.16 2.60 1.94
CA SER A 104 -24.77 2.85 1.52
C SER A 104 -24.65 3.23 0.04
N LYS A 105 -25.43 2.58 -0.84
CA LYS A 105 -25.43 2.89 -2.28
C LYS A 105 -26.10 4.22 -2.56
N LYS A 106 -27.23 4.49 -1.90
CA LYS A 106 -27.96 5.77 -1.99
C LYS A 106 -27.08 6.96 -1.56
N ILE A 107 -26.34 6.84 -0.46
CA ILE A 107 -25.42 7.88 0.03
C ILE A 107 -24.36 8.20 -1.03
N VAL A 108 -23.73 7.17 -1.61
CA VAL A 108 -22.67 7.38 -2.62
C VAL A 108 -23.25 7.97 -3.90
N GLN A 109 -24.41 7.50 -4.37
CA GLN A 109 -25.08 8.07 -5.53
C GLN A 109 -25.44 9.55 -5.32
N TYR A 110 -25.96 9.90 -4.13
CA TYR A 110 -26.25 11.28 -3.76
C TYR A 110 -24.98 12.14 -3.78
N SER A 111 -23.91 11.68 -3.12
CA SER A 111 -22.62 12.38 -3.11
C SER A 111 -22.05 12.59 -4.52
N ASN A 112 -22.16 11.58 -5.40
CA ASN A 112 -21.66 11.67 -6.77
C ASN A 112 -22.45 12.70 -7.59
N LYS A 113 -23.78 12.73 -7.42
CA LYS A 113 -24.65 13.68 -8.11
C LYS A 113 -24.31 15.13 -7.73
N SER A 114 -24.17 15.41 -6.44
CA SER A 114 -23.77 16.75 -5.96
C SER A 114 -22.44 17.23 -6.53
N GLN A 115 -21.48 16.32 -6.73
CA GLN A 115 -20.18 16.65 -7.33
C GLN A 115 -20.30 16.99 -8.82
N MET A 116 -21.15 16.27 -9.57
CA MET A 116 -21.40 16.59 -10.98
C MET A 116 -22.12 17.92 -11.15
N ASP A 117 -23.09 18.22 -10.29
CA ASP A 117 -23.82 19.49 -10.31
C ASP A 117 -22.92 20.69 -10.00
N SER A 118 -21.90 20.51 -9.14
CA SER A 118 -20.92 21.55 -8.84
C SER A 118 -19.94 21.83 -9.99
N ARG A 119 -19.60 20.80 -10.78
CA ARG A 119 -18.70 20.93 -11.94
C ARG A 119 -19.37 21.55 -13.16
N ASN A 120 -20.67 21.32 -13.35
CA ASN A 120 -21.42 21.87 -14.48
C ASN A 120 -21.84 23.34 -14.28
N LYS A 121 -21.61 23.91 -13.08
CA LYS A 121 -21.86 25.32 -12.76
C LYS A 121 -20.61 26.22 -12.87
N SER A 122 -19.44 25.64 -13.13
CA SER A 122 -18.19 26.35 -13.48
C SER A 122 -17.98 26.31 -14.98
#